data_AF-A0A965Z103-F1
#
_entry.id   AF-A0A965Z103-F1
#
_cell.length_a   1.000
_cell.length_b   1.000
_cell.length_c   1.000
_cell.angle_alpha   90.00
_cell.angle_beta   90.00
_cell.angle_gamma   90.00
#
_symmetry.space_group_name_H-M   'P 1'
#
loop_
_entity.id
_entity.type
_entity.pdbx_description
1 polymer ?
#
loop_
_entity_poly.entity_id
_entity_poly.type
_entity_poly.pdbx_seq_one_letter_code
_entity_poly.pdbx_strand_id
1 'polypeptide(L)' 'MKKTMTIRRTATLAKAQPSKARPVKPTPSKAEQDFNKAAELRRKFPLVASTPAAKRRALQAAKAYGTELTARKAGKR' A
#
# COMPACT_ATOMS: atom_id res chain seq x y z
N MET A 1 -59.76 -0.96 -0.62
CA MET A 1 -58.76 -0.13 0.11
C MET A 1 -57.67 -1.03 0.67
N LYS A 2 -56.40 -0.77 0.32
CA LYS A 2 -55.22 -1.56 0.65
C LYS A 2 -54.72 -1.21 2.07
N LYS A 3 -54.41 -2.19 2.92
CA LYS A 3 -53.77 -1.98 4.23
C LYS A 3 -52.26 -2.12 4.07
N THR A 4 -51.54 -1.01 4.03
CA THR A 4 -50.07 -0.96 3.99
C THR A 4 -49.52 -1.08 5.41
N MET A 5 -48.81 -2.18 5.70
CA MET A 5 -48.13 -2.41 6.98
C MET A 5 -46.78 -1.67 6.98
N THR A 6 -46.64 -0.67 7.83
CA THR A 6 -45.39 0.10 7.99
C THR A 6 -44.40 -0.68 8.86
N ILE A 7 -43.41 -1.33 8.24
CA ILE A 7 -42.33 -2.03 8.94
C ILE A 7 -41.36 -0.99 9.51
N ARG A 8 -41.45 -0.69 10.81
CA ARG A 8 -40.44 0.10 11.52
C ARG A 8 -39.18 -0.76 11.68
N ARG A 9 -38.19 -0.58 10.82
CA ARG A 9 -36.85 -1.16 10.99
C ARG A 9 -36.15 -0.43 12.13
N THR A 10 -36.10 -1.06 13.30
CA THR A 10 -35.28 -0.63 14.43
C THR A 10 -33.82 -0.71 14.02
N ALA A 11 -33.15 0.44 13.97
CA ALA A 11 -31.72 0.52 13.76
C ALA A 11 -31.01 -0.06 15.00
N THR A 12 -30.56 -1.31 14.91
CA THR A 12 -29.65 -1.88 15.91
C THR A 12 -28.29 -1.22 15.70
N LEU A 13 -28.07 -0.14 16.47
CA LEU A 13 -26.80 0.53 16.65
C LEU A 13 -25.82 -0.45 17.29
N ALA A 14 -25.18 -1.29 16.47
CA ALA A 14 -24.09 -2.14 16.91
C ALA A 14 -22.89 -1.24 17.24
N LYS A 15 -22.77 -0.87 18.53
CA LYS A 15 -21.53 -0.35 19.11
C LYS A 15 -20.49 -1.47 19.07
N ALA A 16 -19.82 -1.61 17.92
CA ALA A 16 -18.62 -2.41 17.82
C ALA A 16 -17.50 -1.64 18.54
N GLN A 17 -17.10 -2.21 19.67
CA GLN A 17 -15.93 -1.91 20.50
C GLN A 17 -14.76 -1.30 19.70
N PRO A 18 -14.01 -0.32 20.25
CA PRO A 18 -12.74 0.07 19.65
C PRO A 18 -11.77 -1.10 19.81
N SER A 19 -11.70 -1.97 18.80
CA SER A 19 -10.64 -2.95 18.69
C SER A 19 -9.34 -2.13 18.70
N LYS A 20 -8.53 -2.28 19.74
CA LYS A 20 -7.20 -1.68 19.85
C LYS A 20 -6.54 -1.81 18.49
N ALA A 21 -6.43 -0.70 17.77
CA ALA A 21 -5.85 -0.68 16.43
C ALA A 21 -4.42 -1.18 16.61
N ARG A 22 -4.18 -2.44 16.21
CA ARG A 22 -2.82 -2.93 16.03
C ARG A 22 -2.15 -1.90 15.13
N PRO A 23 -0.92 -1.44 15.42
CA PRO A 23 -0.25 -0.50 14.53
C PRO A 23 -0.19 -1.14 13.15
N VAL A 24 -1.06 -0.66 12.25
CA VAL A 24 -1.09 -1.09 10.86
C VAL A 24 0.20 -0.52 10.32
N LYS A 25 1.23 -1.36 10.20
CA LYS A 25 2.43 -0.97 9.48
C LYS A 25 1.95 -0.45 8.12
N PRO A 26 2.29 0.78 7.73
CA PRO A 26 1.80 1.35 6.49
C PRO A 26 2.13 0.37 5.37
N THR A 27 1.12 -0.03 4.61
CA THR A 27 1.30 -0.92 3.47
C THR A 27 2.35 -0.28 2.55
N PRO A 28 3.44 -1.00 2.20
CA PRO A 28 4.48 -0.43 1.36
C PRO A 28 3.87 -0.02 0.03
N SER A 29 4.23 1.17 -0.43
CA SER A 29 3.76 1.66 -1.73
C SER A 29 4.26 0.78 -2.86
N LYS A 30 3.64 0.89 -4.03
CA LYS A 30 4.07 0.12 -5.19
C LYS A 30 5.54 0.38 -5.54
N ALA A 31 6.00 1.62 -5.45
CA ALA A 31 7.40 1.96 -5.71
C ALA A 31 8.36 1.35 -4.69
N GLU A 32 7.98 1.32 -3.41
CA GLU A 32 8.75 0.68 -2.35
C GLU A 32 8.85 -0.84 -2.55
N GLN A 33 7.74 -1.47 -2.94
CA GLN A 33 7.72 -2.90 -3.26
C GLN A 33 8.62 -3.23 -4.45
N ASP A 34 8.58 -2.43 -5.51
CA ASP A 34 9.39 -2.67 -6.71
C ASP A 34 10.88 -2.42 -6.46
N PHE A 35 11.22 -1.42 -5.63
CA PHE A 35 12.59 -1.21 -5.16
C PHE A 35 13.08 -2.41 -4.33
N ASN A 36 12.29 -2.89 -3.38
CA ASN A 36 12.63 -4.04 -2.54
C ASN A 36 12.78 -5.33 -3.37
N LYS A 37 11.91 -5.56 -4.36
CA LYS A 37 12.04 -6.69 -5.30
C LYS A 37 13.35 -6.62 -6.10
N ALA A 38 13.74 -5.42 -6.55
CA ALA A 38 15.01 -5.24 -7.25
C ALA A 38 16.22 -5.51 -6.35
N ALA A 39 16.16 -5.08 -5.08
CA ALA A 39 17.18 -5.37 -4.08
C ALA A 39 17.28 -6.88 -3.77
N GLU A 40 16.13 -7.56 -3.61
CA GLU A 40 16.09 -9.01 -3.44
C GLU A 40 16.64 -9.77 -4.63
N LEU A 41 16.31 -9.33 -5.86
CA LEU A 41 16.80 -9.94 -7.09
C LEU A 41 18.33 -9.83 -7.16
N ARG A 42 18.91 -8.69 -6.76
CA ARG A 42 20.36 -8.52 -6.66
C ARG A 42 21.00 -9.42 -5.60
N ARG A 43 20.33 -9.63 -4.47
CA ARG A 43 20.82 -10.50 -3.39
C ARG A 43 20.80 -11.97 -3.78
N LYS A 44 19.70 -12.44 -4.39
CA LYS A 44 19.48 -13.85 -4.72
C LYS A 44 20.14 -14.25 -6.06
N PHE A 45 20.15 -13.34 -7.04
CA PHE A 45 20.59 -13.62 -8.41
C PHE A 45 21.47 -12.48 -8.97
N PRO A 46 22.72 -12.34 -8.49
CA PRO A 46 23.59 -11.22 -8.88
C PRO A 46 23.91 -11.20 -10.38
N LEU A 47 24.00 -12.36 -11.03
CA LEU A 47 24.21 -12.46 -12.47
C LEU A 47 23.01 -11.97 -13.28
N VAL A 48 21.78 -12.25 -12.83
CA VAL A 48 20.57 -11.74 -13.48
C VAL A 48 20.44 -10.24 -13.24
N ALA A 49 20.81 -9.77 -12.05
CA ALA A 49 20.82 -8.36 -11.68
C ALA A 49 21.83 -7.52 -12.47
N SER A 50 22.90 -8.14 -13.00
CA SER A 50 23.93 -7.43 -13.77
C SER A 50 23.49 -7.12 -15.20
N THR A 51 22.42 -7.76 -15.69
CA THR A 51 21.89 -7.55 -17.03
C THR A 51 21.45 -6.09 -17.26
N PRO A 52 21.61 -5.53 -18.48
CA PRO A 52 21.19 -4.16 -18.77
C PRO A 52 19.70 -3.91 -18.54
N ALA A 53 18.85 -4.92 -18.78
CA ALA A 53 17.42 -4.83 -18.53
C ALA A 53 17.11 -4.71 -17.02
N ALA A 54 17.73 -5.55 -16.18
CA ALA A 54 17.55 -5.50 -14.73
C ALA A 54 18.06 -4.18 -14.14
N LYS A 55 19.22 -3.69 -14.58
CA LYS A 55 19.76 -2.38 -14.15
C LYS A 55 18.80 -1.23 -14.47
N ARG A 56 18.26 -1.19 -15.70
CA ARG A 56 17.27 -0.16 -16.08
C ARG A 56 16.03 -0.21 -15.20
N ARG A 57 15.48 -1.40 -14.93
CA ARG A 57 14.32 -1.57 -14.04
C ARG A 57 14.62 -1.11 -12.61
N ALA A 58 15.77 -1.50 -12.06
CA ALA A 58 16.20 -1.09 -10.72
C ALA A 58 16.36 0.43 -10.61
N LEU A 59 16.94 1.08 -11.62
CA LEU A 59 17.06 2.55 -11.66
C LEU A 59 15.70 3.25 -11.70
N GLN A 60 14.74 2.74 -12.48
CA GLN A 60 13.39 3.31 -12.52
C GLN A 60 12.66 3.15 -11.19
N ALA A 61 12.75 1.96 -10.57
CA ALA A 61 12.18 1.72 -9.25
C ALA A 61 12.80 2.63 -8.17
N ALA A 62 14.13 2.82 -8.20
CA ALA A 62 14.82 3.72 -7.29
C ALA A 62 14.41 5.18 -7.46
N LYS A 63 14.24 5.64 -8.71
CA LYS A 63 13.73 6.99 -8.99
C LYS A 63 12.30 7.17 -8.48
N ALA A 64 11.41 6.24 -8.78
CA ALA A 64 10.02 6.28 -8.32
C ALA A 64 9.92 6.30 -6.78
N TYR A 65 10.68 5.44 -6.10
CA TYR A 65 10.69 5.42 -4.64
C TYR A 65 11.30 6.69 -4.05
N GLY A 66 12.37 7.22 -4.66
CA GLY A 66 12.95 8.51 -4.30
C GLY A 66 11.94 9.65 -4.42
N THR A 67 11.15 9.70 -5.49
CA THR A 67 10.09 10.72 -5.66
C THR A 67 8.96 10.58 -4.65
N GLU A 68 8.59 9.37 -4.25
CA GLU A 68 7.59 9.17 -3.20
C GLU A 68 8.13 9.58 -1.82
N LEU A 69 9.42 9.30 -1.54
CA LEU A 69 10.07 9.73 -0.30
C LEU A 69 10.16 11.25 -0.22
N THR A 70 10.50 11.93 -1.32
CA THR A 70 10.52 13.39 -1.36
C THR A 70 9.12 13.97 -1.27
N ALA A 71 8.10 13.39 -1.92
CA ALA A 71 6.71 13.82 -1.78
C ALA A 71 6.20 13.68 -0.33
N ARG A 72 6.50 12.55 0.33
CA ARG A 72 6.17 12.34 1.75
C ARG A 72 6.91 13.29 2.69
N LYS A 73 8.17 13.64 2.40
CA LYS A 73 8.97 14.61 3.19
C LYS A 73 8.60 16.07 2.92
N ALA A 74 8.25 16.40 1.68
CA ALA A 74 7.87 17.75 1.26
C ALA A 74 6.43 18.10 1.62
N GLY A 75 5.60 17.09 1.93
CA GLY A 75 4.29 17.26 2.56
C GLY A 75 4.38 17.76 4.00
N LYS A 76 4.82 19.01 4.20
CA LYS A 76 4.25 19.81 5.29
C LYS A 76 2.83 20.19 4.85
N ARG A 77 1.86 19.38 5.29
CA ARG A 77 0.38 19.51 5.22
C ARG A 77 -0.29 18.38 4.47
#